data_AF-A0ABD3HM02-F1
#
_entry.id   AF-A0ABD3HM02-F1
#
_cell.length_a   1.000
_cell.length_b   1.000
_cell.length_c   1.000
_cell.angle_alpha   90.00
_cell.angle_beta   90.00
_cell.angle_gamma   90.00
#
_symmetry.space_group_name_H-M   'P 1'
#
loop_
_entity.id
_entity.type
_entity.pdbx_description
1 polymer ?
#
loop_
_entity_poly.entity_id
_entity_poly.type
_entity_poly.pdbx_seq_one_letter_code
_entity_poly.pdbx_strand_id
1 'polypeptide(L)'
;MAVAGRCAAGLKLPVCSPLRSGSTVGVNSASECGRCFASSKSKLLTLVEARHSSERRAFPVAPSSSSTSVPRRMSASAVPPSKEVSAPTSEKIKPSGSSPFTLTYLEGNTWLWEIVGLRFLVDPVMVGNLDFGIPLLYDAKKKVTQNLKLEDLPELDYLLICQGYDDHCHEKTLAPLSQMRPNLPVIASPNAEKILGKYFKNVTYLEPRNGESTTLKAKNGSNITIRASPGPTLGPPWQRPENGYFVEVEDPKFTIYYEPHCIFENVYLRDKRADVVLTPVIQQVLPGYVLVSGQEDAVKVAEWLKPKFIVTMRNGDLEAKGLLSKIVSQKGTTERFEEMLSQKLPDTKVLNPLPGIPLDIPIGC
;
A
#
# COMPACT_ATOMS: atom_id res chain seq x y z
N MET A 1 -55.07 -10.57 -35.92
CA MET A 1 -56.06 -9.44 -36.00
C MET A 1 -55.57 -8.30 -35.12
N ALA A 2 -56.20 -7.14 -35.21
CA ALA A 2 -55.83 -5.91 -34.50
C ALA A 2 -56.11 -6.03 -32.96
N VAL A 3 -55.69 -5.17 -32.03
CA VAL A 3 -54.71 -4.08 -31.84
C VAL A 3 -54.96 -3.56 -30.40
N ALA A 4 -53.89 -3.10 -29.73
CA ALA A 4 -53.82 -2.25 -28.52
C ALA A 4 -55.07 -1.90 -27.67
N GLY A 5 -54.85 -1.93 -26.34
CA GLY A 5 -55.55 -1.06 -25.38
C GLY A 5 -54.58 -0.07 -24.71
N ARG A 6 -54.78 1.24 -24.90
CA ARG A 6 -54.22 2.32 -24.07
C ARG A 6 -55.18 3.51 -24.08
N CYS A 7 -55.55 3.99 -22.90
CA CYS A 7 -56.17 5.31 -22.68
C CYS A 7 -55.28 6.12 -21.70
N ALA A 8 -55.42 7.44 -21.71
CA ALA A 8 -54.50 8.34 -21.01
C ALA A 8 -55.21 9.56 -20.40
N ALA A 9 -54.64 10.08 -19.31
CA ALA A 9 -54.84 11.43 -18.77
C ALA A 9 -53.64 11.79 -17.87
N GLY A 10 -53.14 13.03 -17.80
CA GLY A 10 -53.43 14.19 -18.65
C GLY A 10 -52.98 15.53 -18.00
N LEU A 11 -52.68 16.54 -18.83
CA LEU A 11 -52.50 17.97 -18.49
C LEU A 11 -51.28 18.34 -17.59
N LYS A 12 -50.71 19.56 -17.62
CA LYS A 12 -50.63 20.64 -18.64
C LYS A 12 -49.45 21.58 -18.31
N LEU A 13 -48.91 22.28 -19.32
CA LEU A 13 -48.06 23.48 -19.17
C LEU A 13 -48.90 24.77 -19.32
N PRO A 14 -48.33 25.94 -18.97
CA PRO A 14 -48.36 27.09 -19.89
C PRO A 14 -46.95 27.64 -20.24
N VAL A 15 -46.89 28.60 -21.16
CA VAL A 15 -45.67 29.02 -21.91
C VAL A 15 -45.68 30.54 -22.20
N CYS A 16 -44.52 31.21 -22.15
CA CYS A 16 -44.03 32.33 -23.00
C CYS A 16 -42.66 32.82 -22.44
N SER A 17 -41.54 33.10 -23.16
CA SER A 17 -41.20 33.47 -24.56
C SER A 17 -41.02 35.01 -24.78
N PRO A 18 -40.26 35.51 -25.80
CA PRO A 18 -38.86 35.94 -25.58
C PRO A 18 -38.45 37.30 -26.24
N LEU A 19 -37.19 37.75 -26.10
CA LEU A 19 -36.60 38.89 -26.85
C LEU A 19 -35.13 38.66 -27.30
N ARG A 20 -34.62 39.49 -28.24
CA ARG A 20 -33.51 39.11 -29.15
C ARG A 20 -32.74 40.31 -29.78
N SER A 21 -31.40 40.31 -29.70
CA SER A 21 -30.41 41.06 -30.53
C SER A 21 -28.98 40.66 -30.08
N GLY A 22 -27.87 40.67 -30.85
CA GLY A 22 -27.50 41.34 -32.12
C GLY A 22 -26.55 42.52 -31.83
N SER A 23 -25.31 42.66 -32.37
CA SER A 23 -24.69 42.11 -33.59
C SER A 23 -23.13 42.07 -33.58
N THR A 24 -22.55 41.43 -34.63
CA THR A 24 -21.15 41.42 -35.16
C THR A 24 -20.54 42.83 -35.40
N VAL A 25 -19.23 43.10 -35.63
CA VAL A 25 -18.10 42.56 -36.48
C VAL A 25 -16.73 43.06 -35.89
N GLY A 26 -15.49 42.59 -36.15
CA GLY A 26 -14.89 41.44 -36.90
C GLY A 26 -13.59 41.78 -37.72
N VAL A 27 -12.79 40.73 -38.04
CA VAL A 27 -11.67 40.59 -39.06
C VAL A 27 -10.25 41.21 -38.81
N ASN A 28 -9.21 40.50 -39.33
CA ASN A 28 -7.78 40.86 -39.58
C ASN A 28 -6.77 40.89 -38.40
N SER A 29 -5.48 40.54 -38.55
CA SER A 29 -4.70 39.93 -39.67
C SER A 29 -3.43 39.17 -39.17
N ALA A 30 -2.57 38.71 -40.09
CA ALA A 30 -1.53 37.68 -39.89
C ALA A 30 -0.17 38.12 -39.28
N SER A 31 0.61 37.10 -38.88
CA SER A 31 2.10 36.98 -38.88
C SER A 31 2.98 38.01 -38.16
N GLU A 32 3.92 37.54 -37.32
CA GLU A 32 5.35 37.49 -37.71
C GLU A 32 6.23 36.61 -36.78
N CYS A 33 7.55 36.56 -37.04
CA CYS A 33 8.54 35.69 -36.41
C CYS A 33 9.33 36.41 -35.29
N GLY A 34 9.86 35.67 -34.29
CA GLY A 34 10.75 36.25 -33.29
C GLY A 34 11.36 35.24 -32.31
N ARG A 35 12.64 34.88 -32.51
CA ARG A 35 13.49 34.26 -31.47
C ARG A 35 14.24 35.36 -30.72
N CYS A 36 14.39 35.26 -29.39
CA CYS A 36 15.59 35.77 -28.72
C CYS A 36 15.83 35.14 -27.32
N PHE A 37 17.05 35.32 -26.79
CA PHE A 37 17.56 34.72 -25.54
C PHE A 37 17.61 35.74 -24.38
N ALA A 38 17.17 35.33 -23.19
CA ALA A 38 17.70 35.71 -21.85
C ALA A 38 16.98 34.83 -20.80
N SER A 39 17.59 34.17 -19.80
CA SER A 39 18.74 34.47 -18.93
C SER A 39 18.48 35.58 -17.90
N SER A 40 18.07 35.22 -16.67
CA SER A 40 18.88 35.46 -15.45
C SER A 40 18.19 35.08 -14.12
N LYS A 41 18.83 34.17 -13.37
CA LYS A 41 19.04 34.12 -11.91
C LYS A 41 18.00 34.67 -10.90
N SER A 42 17.48 33.74 -10.09
CA SER A 42 17.44 33.74 -8.61
C SER A 42 16.81 34.89 -7.79
N LYS A 43 15.81 34.53 -6.96
CA LYS A 43 15.50 35.01 -5.59
C LYS A 43 14.22 34.28 -5.12
N LEU A 44 13.96 34.00 -3.83
CA LEU A 44 14.82 33.77 -2.66
C LEU A 44 13.93 33.00 -1.64
N LEU A 45 14.46 32.03 -0.89
CA LEU A 45 13.66 31.39 0.17
C LEU A 45 13.33 32.38 1.29
N THR A 46 12.12 32.30 1.83
CA THR A 46 11.77 32.86 3.14
C THR A 46 11.22 31.73 3.99
N LEU A 47 12.03 31.23 4.91
CA LEU A 47 11.60 30.26 5.91
C LEU A 47 10.89 31.00 7.06
N VAL A 48 9.79 30.46 7.56
CA VAL A 48 9.14 30.93 8.78
C VAL A 48 9.47 29.95 9.91
N GLU A 49 10.22 30.40 10.91
CA GLU A 49 10.60 29.59 12.06
C GLU A 49 9.44 29.40 13.04
N ALA A 50 8.88 28.19 13.12
CA ALA A 50 7.97 27.81 14.19
C ALA A 50 8.77 27.42 15.45
N ARG A 51 8.73 28.28 16.48
CA ARG A 51 9.40 28.02 17.77
C ARG A 51 8.64 26.97 18.59
N HIS A 52 9.30 25.86 18.93
CA HIS A 52 8.88 24.98 20.02
C HIS A 52 9.83 25.11 21.22
N SER A 53 9.27 25.47 22.37
CA SER A 53 9.99 25.59 23.64
C SER A 53 10.16 24.23 24.33
N SER A 54 11.41 23.74 24.45
CA SER A 54 11.72 22.56 25.24
C SER A 54 11.92 22.92 26.72
N GLU A 55 10.96 22.61 27.59
CA GLU A 55 11.22 22.64 29.03
C GLU A 55 12.14 21.48 29.43
N ARG A 56 13.22 21.79 30.15
CA ARG A 56 14.12 20.79 30.73
C ARG A 56 13.69 20.49 32.16
N ARG A 57 13.53 19.22 32.51
CA ARG A 57 13.66 18.77 33.91
C ARG A 57 14.81 17.76 33.99
N ALA A 58 15.82 18.12 34.76
CA ALA A 58 16.94 17.24 35.08
C ALA A 58 16.72 16.61 36.46
N PHE A 59 17.17 15.37 36.62
CA PHE A 59 17.37 14.73 37.93
C PHE A 59 18.75 14.08 37.95
N PRO A 60 19.39 13.94 39.13
CA PRO A 60 20.85 13.94 39.23
C PRO A 60 21.51 12.57 39.04
N VAL A 61 22.76 12.60 38.60
CA VAL A 61 23.70 11.46 38.65
C VAL A 61 24.40 11.45 40.02
N ALA A 62 24.55 10.25 40.59
CA ALA A 62 25.36 9.97 41.78
C ALA A 62 26.36 8.83 41.46
N PRO A 63 27.51 8.72 42.17
CA PRO A 63 28.74 8.22 41.55
C PRO A 63 28.92 6.70 41.55
N SER A 64 29.66 6.23 40.54
CA SER A 64 30.18 4.87 40.44
C SER A 64 31.35 4.62 41.41
N SER A 65 31.29 3.52 42.17
CA SER A 65 32.46 2.95 42.85
C SER A 65 33.11 1.85 41.98
N SER A 66 34.43 1.79 41.97
CA SER A 66 35.22 0.85 41.17
C SER A 66 35.63 -0.38 41.97
N SER A 67 35.41 -1.58 41.43
CA SER A 67 36.12 -2.79 41.88
C SER A 67 36.54 -3.66 40.69
N THR A 68 37.84 -3.91 40.59
CA THR A 68 38.44 -4.78 39.57
C THR A 68 38.39 -6.24 40.01
N SER A 69 37.96 -7.14 39.13
CA SER A 69 38.13 -8.59 39.32
C SER A 69 38.44 -9.30 38.00
N VAL A 70 39.20 -10.40 38.08
CA VAL A 70 39.85 -11.08 36.95
C VAL A 70 38.88 -12.07 36.29
N PRO A 71 38.85 -12.20 34.95
CA PRO A 71 37.87 -13.05 34.25
C PRO A 71 38.05 -14.54 34.58
N ARG A 72 37.02 -15.15 35.17
CA ARG A 72 36.97 -16.59 35.44
C ARG A 72 36.44 -17.33 34.20
N ARG A 73 37.33 -18.08 33.53
CA ARG A 73 37.04 -18.91 32.35
C ARG A 73 35.91 -19.91 32.65
N MET A 74 34.72 -19.69 32.08
CA MET A 74 33.61 -20.66 32.12
C MET A 74 33.50 -21.42 30.79
N SER A 75 33.03 -22.66 30.88
CA SER A 75 32.96 -23.62 29.77
C SER A 75 31.89 -23.24 28.74
N ALA A 76 32.21 -23.37 27.46
CA ALA A 76 31.23 -23.31 26.39
C ALA A 76 30.24 -24.49 26.52
N SER A 77 28.97 -24.19 26.77
CA SER A 77 27.89 -25.16 26.61
C SER A 77 27.43 -25.14 25.15
N ALA A 78 27.19 -26.31 24.57
CA ALA A 78 26.88 -26.41 23.14
C ALA A 78 25.49 -25.85 22.83
N VAL A 79 25.44 -24.79 22.02
CA VAL A 79 24.19 -24.32 21.39
C VAL A 79 23.81 -25.36 20.32
N PRO A 80 22.60 -25.95 20.35
CA PRO A 80 22.17 -26.86 19.29
C PRO A 80 22.05 -26.09 17.97
N PRO A 81 22.38 -26.69 16.81
CA PRO A 81 22.35 -25.98 15.54
C PRO A 81 20.93 -25.47 15.26
N SER A 82 20.86 -24.18 14.92
CA SER A 82 19.65 -23.57 14.36
C SER A 82 19.22 -24.37 13.13
N LYS A 83 17.95 -24.81 13.08
CA LYS A 83 17.40 -25.45 11.88
C LYS A 83 17.57 -24.50 10.69
N GLU A 84 18.32 -24.92 9.68
CA GLU A 84 18.28 -24.26 8.38
C GLU A 84 16.85 -24.39 7.85
N VAL A 85 16.16 -23.26 7.71
CA VAL A 85 14.89 -23.22 6.98
C VAL A 85 15.26 -23.38 5.52
N SER A 86 15.07 -24.59 5.00
CA SER A 86 15.27 -24.90 3.58
C SER A 86 14.51 -23.87 2.74
N ALA A 87 15.20 -23.21 1.81
CA ALA A 87 14.53 -22.32 0.86
C ALA A 87 13.43 -23.12 0.13
N PRO A 88 12.23 -22.54 -0.09
CA PRO A 88 11.16 -23.22 -0.79
C PRO A 88 11.65 -23.64 -2.18
N THR A 89 11.70 -24.95 -2.42
CA THR A 89 12.00 -25.51 -3.74
C THR A 89 10.92 -25.02 -4.72
N SER A 90 11.28 -24.74 -5.97
CA SER A 90 10.41 -24.12 -6.98
C SER A 90 9.26 -25.02 -7.48
N GLU A 91 8.41 -25.49 -6.57
CA GLU A 91 7.04 -25.85 -6.90
C GLU A 91 6.21 -24.58 -7.05
N LYS A 92 5.30 -24.55 -8.04
CA LYS A 92 4.34 -23.45 -8.18
C LYS A 92 3.50 -23.31 -6.92
N ILE A 93 3.19 -22.08 -6.53
CA ILE A 93 2.39 -21.80 -5.32
C ILE A 93 1.02 -22.48 -5.48
N LYS A 94 0.76 -23.49 -4.67
CA LYS A 94 -0.48 -24.28 -4.66
C LYS A 94 -1.57 -23.50 -3.89
N PRO A 95 -2.80 -23.39 -4.42
CA PRO A 95 -3.91 -22.77 -3.69
C PRO A 95 -4.31 -23.65 -2.49
N SER A 96 -4.71 -23.02 -1.38
CA SER A 96 -5.30 -23.73 -0.23
C SER A 96 -6.81 -23.91 -0.44
N GLY A 97 -7.29 -25.14 -0.26
CA GLY A 97 -8.61 -25.56 -0.74
C GLY A 97 -9.82 -25.23 0.15
N SER A 98 -9.68 -24.35 1.15
CA SER A 98 -10.68 -24.23 2.24
C SER A 98 -10.91 -22.85 2.85
N SER A 99 -9.99 -21.88 2.69
CA SER A 99 -10.17 -20.55 3.28
C SER A 99 -10.88 -19.60 2.31
N PRO A 100 -11.81 -18.72 2.78
CA PRO A 100 -12.34 -17.64 1.95
C PRO A 100 -11.34 -16.49 1.75
N PHE A 101 -10.27 -16.43 2.56
CA PHE A 101 -9.15 -15.51 2.37
C PHE A 101 -7.81 -16.15 2.77
N THR A 102 -6.89 -16.18 1.82
CA THR A 102 -5.50 -16.64 2.00
C THR A 102 -4.55 -15.59 1.46
N LEU A 103 -3.41 -15.41 2.11
CA LEU A 103 -2.37 -14.50 1.66
C LEU A 103 -0.97 -15.13 1.78
N THR A 104 -0.14 -14.91 0.79
CA THR A 104 1.29 -15.28 0.80
C THR A 104 2.10 -14.00 0.78
N TYR A 105 2.93 -13.80 1.80
CA TYR A 105 3.88 -12.69 1.83
C TYR A 105 5.04 -13.00 0.89
N LEU A 106 5.34 -12.09 -0.05
CA LEU A 106 6.41 -12.28 -1.04
C LEU A 106 7.55 -11.26 -0.85
N GLU A 107 7.71 -10.69 0.34
CA GLU A 107 8.72 -9.67 0.72
C GLU A 107 8.56 -8.28 0.05
N GLY A 108 9.01 -7.24 0.75
CA GLY A 108 8.75 -5.86 0.34
C GLY A 108 7.27 -5.50 0.54
N ASN A 109 6.70 -4.75 -0.40
CA ASN A 109 5.26 -4.54 -0.45
C ASN A 109 4.49 -5.71 -1.12
N THR A 110 5.18 -6.73 -1.66
CA THR A 110 4.56 -7.72 -2.55
C THR A 110 3.77 -8.81 -1.81
N TRP A 111 2.55 -9.07 -2.29
CA TRP A 111 1.71 -10.18 -1.83
C TRP A 111 1.08 -10.92 -3.02
N LEU A 112 0.77 -12.19 -2.78
CA LEU A 112 -0.26 -12.92 -3.51
C LEU A 112 -1.44 -13.12 -2.55
N TRP A 113 -2.64 -12.67 -2.91
CA TRP A 113 -3.87 -12.92 -2.16
C TRP A 113 -4.79 -13.83 -2.97
N GLU A 114 -5.48 -14.76 -2.30
CA GLU A 114 -6.64 -15.46 -2.85
C GLU A 114 -7.86 -15.12 -2.00
N ILE A 115 -8.83 -14.44 -2.60
CA ILE A 115 -10.04 -13.93 -1.93
C ILE A 115 -11.26 -14.51 -2.66
N VAL A 116 -11.95 -15.45 -2.01
CA VAL A 116 -13.10 -16.20 -2.56
C VAL A 116 -12.80 -16.74 -3.98
N GLY A 117 -11.60 -17.30 -4.14
CA GLY A 117 -11.09 -17.89 -5.38
C GLY A 117 -10.55 -16.90 -6.43
N LEU A 118 -10.65 -15.58 -6.25
CA LEU A 118 -9.95 -14.61 -7.11
C LEU A 118 -8.54 -14.39 -6.59
N ARG A 119 -7.53 -14.52 -7.47
CA ARG A 119 -6.13 -14.29 -7.10
C ARG A 119 -5.65 -12.92 -7.56
N PHE A 120 -5.16 -12.16 -6.59
CA PHE A 120 -4.60 -10.82 -6.77
C PHE A 120 -3.09 -10.90 -6.56
N LEU A 121 -2.32 -10.43 -7.55
CA LEU A 121 -0.95 -10.01 -7.28
C LEU A 121 -1.00 -8.56 -6.78
N VAL A 122 -0.33 -8.26 -5.68
CA VAL A 122 -0.33 -6.93 -5.05
C VAL A 122 1.09 -6.38 -5.02
N ASP A 123 1.28 -5.14 -5.47
CA ASP A 123 2.52 -4.36 -5.39
C ASP A 123 3.82 -5.17 -5.73
N PRO A 124 3.96 -5.65 -6.99
CA PRO A 124 4.94 -6.68 -7.32
C PRO A 124 6.35 -6.15 -7.65
N VAL A 125 7.28 -6.42 -6.73
CA VAL A 125 8.73 -6.30 -6.93
C VAL A 125 9.31 -7.71 -7.11
N MET A 126 9.29 -8.26 -8.32
CA MET A 126 9.72 -9.66 -8.57
C MET A 126 10.82 -9.84 -9.62
N VAL A 127 11.14 -8.80 -10.40
CA VAL A 127 12.19 -8.87 -11.43
C VAL A 127 13.32 -7.91 -11.08
N GLY A 128 14.44 -8.49 -10.63
CA GLY A 128 15.62 -7.73 -10.16
C GLY A 128 15.41 -7.08 -8.79
N ASN A 129 16.40 -6.29 -8.39
CA ASN A 129 16.39 -5.58 -7.11
C ASN A 129 15.57 -4.27 -7.20
N LEU A 130 15.07 -3.83 -6.03
CA LEU A 130 14.53 -2.49 -5.83
C LEU A 130 15.68 -1.50 -5.69
N ASP A 131 15.80 -0.58 -6.65
CA ASP A 131 16.90 0.38 -6.73
C ASP A 131 16.46 1.84 -6.95
N PHE A 132 15.15 2.10 -7.12
CA PHE A 132 14.59 3.40 -7.50
C PHE A 132 15.29 4.03 -8.73
N GLY A 133 15.78 3.19 -9.65
CA GLY A 133 16.56 3.59 -10.82
C GLY A 133 18.01 4.04 -10.54
N ILE A 134 18.49 4.00 -9.28
CA ILE A 134 19.83 4.46 -8.89
C ILE A 134 20.50 3.46 -7.91
N PRO A 135 21.03 2.31 -8.39
CA PRO A 135 21.64 1.25 -7.56
C PRO A 135 22.73 1.70 -6.57
N LEU A 136 23.48 2.76 -6.90
CA LEU A 136 24.51 3.30 -6.00
C LEU A 136 23.91 4.06 -4.80
N LEU A 137 22.70 4.59 -4.95
CA LEU A 137 21.96 5.30 -3.92
C LEU A 137 21.20 4.32 -3.03
N TYR A 138 20.51 3.34 -3.62
CA TYR A 138 19.83 2.25 -2.94
C TYR A 138 19.80 1.01 -3.83
N ASP A 139 20.02 -0.16 -3.25
CA ASP A 139 19.90 -1.46 -3.92
C ASP A 139 19.43 -2.50 -2.91
N ALA A 140 18.20 -3.00 -3.04
CA ALA A 140 17.62 -3.94 -2.08
C ALA A 140 17.05 -5.19 -2.74
N LYS A 141 17.49 -6.35 -2.25
CA LYS A 141 16.99 -7.67 -2.67
C LYS A 141 16.17 -8.34 -1.58
N LYS A 142 15.28 -9.22 -2.01
CA LYS A 142 14.54 -10.15 -1.15
C LYS A 142 15.51 -11.17 -0.53
N LYS A 143 15.19 -11.66 0.66
CA LYS A 143 16.05 -12.57 1.45
C LYS A 143 15.68 -14.03 1.20
N VAL A 144 14.38 -14.34 1.14
CA VAL A 144 13.89 -15.73 1.06
C VAL A 144 13.37 -16.06 -0.35
N THR A 145 12.52 -15.20 -0.89
CA THR A 145 11.78 -15.39 -2.14
C THR A 145 12.52 -14.87 -3.38
N GLN A 146 13.80 -14.53 -3.27
CA GLN A 146 14.63 -13.98 -4.36
C GLN A 146 14.74 -14.88 -5.61
N ASN A 147 14.41 -16.17 -5.49
CA ASN A 147 14.39 -17.14 -6.59
C ASN A 147 13.01 -17.34 -7.23
N LEU A 148 11.94 -16.75 -6.67
CA LEU A 148 10.56 -16.89 -7.16
C LEU A 148 10.33 -15.95 -8.35
N LYS A 149 9.91 -16.52 -9.49
CA LYS A 149 9.76 -15.81 -10.75
C LYS A 149 8.29 -15.58 -11.12
N LEU A 150 8.05 -14.83 -12.20
CA LEU A 150 6.70 -14.56 -12.71
C LEU A 150 6.01 -15.82 -13.27
N GLU A 151 6.80 -16.83 -13.69
CA GLU A 151 6.35 -18.12 -14.20
C GLU A 151 5.92 -19.09 -13.08
N ASP A 152 6.42 -18.89 -11.85
CA ASP A 152 6.12 -19.69 -10.67
C ASP A 152 4.81 -19.26 -9.99
N LEU A 153 4.36 -18.04 -10.27
CA LEU A 153 3.04 -17.53 -9.86
C LEU A 153 1.91 -18.41 -10.44
N PRO A 154 0.77 -18.53 -9.73
CA PRO A 154 -0.41 -19.19 -10.27
C PRO A 154 -1.02 -18.38 -11.43
N GLU A 155 -2.16 -18.83 -11.94
CA GLU A 155 -3.00 -17.91 -12.71
C GLU A 155 -3.47 -16.73 -11.85
N LEU A 156 -3.50 -15.54 -12.44
CA LEU A 156 -3.85 -14.29 -11.78
C LEU A 156 -5.16 -13.79 -12.37
N ASP A 157 -6.09 -13.44 -11.50
CA ASP A 157 -7.38 -12.89 -11.89
C ASP A 157 -7.31 -11.35 -11.96
N TYR A 158 -6.48 -10.72 -11.11
CA TYR A 158 -6.25 -9.26 -11.05
C TYR A 158 -4.82 -8.88 -10.63
N LEU A 159 -4.40 -7.64 -10.96
CA LEU A 159 -3.27 -6.93 -10.37
C LEU A 159 -3.81 -5.75 -9.52
N LEU A 160 -3.30 -5.57 -8.30
CA LEU A 160 -3.63 -4.45 -7.41
C LEU A 160 -2.37 -3.62 -7.13
N ILE A 161 -2.46 -2.30 -7.33
CA ILE A 161 -1.36 -1.35 -7.10
C ILE A 161 -1.82 -0.26 -6.10
N CYS A 162 -1.11 -0.12 -4.98
CA CYS A 162 -1.39 0.91 -3.98
C CYS A 162 -0.77 2.26 -4.32
N GLN A 163 0.45 2.28 -4.87
CA GLN A 163 1.22 3.53 -5.03
C GLN A 163 1.94 3.65 -6.37
N GLY A 164 2.23 4.90 -6.79
CA GLY A 164 2.99 5.20 -8.00
C GLY A 164 4.53 5.03 -7.93
N TYR A 165 5.06 4.42 -6.86
CA TYR A 165 6.51 4.32 -6.58
C TYR A 165 7.10 2.94 -6.90
N ASP A 166 8.41 2.87 -7.18
CA ASP A 166 9.11 1.66 -7.64
C ASP A 166 9.03 0.46 -6.67
N ASP A 167 8.79 0.68 -5.38
CA ASP A 167 8.59 -0.36 -4.37
C ASP A 167 7.17 -0.94 -4.34
N HIS A 168 6.28 -0.42 -5.19
CA HIS A 168 4.91 -0.91 -5.43
C HIS A 168 4.69 -1.21 -6.92
N CYS A 169 4.85 -0.19 -7.76
CA CYS A 169 4.61 -0.18 -9.19
C CYS A 169 5.90 -0.45 -9.99
N HIS A 170 6.67 -1.47 -9.61
CA HIS A 170 8.02 -1.71 -10.11
C HIS A 170 8.06 -1.99 -11.62
N GLU A 171 8.51 -1.00 -12.42
CA GLU A 171 8.49 -1.06 -13.89
C GLU A 171 9.22 -2.28 -14.46
N LYS A 172 10.33 -2.72 -13.84
CA LYS A 172 11.07 -3.95 -14.23
C LYS A 172 10.24 -5.23 -14.10
N THR A 173 9.29 -5.27 -13.16
CA THR A 173 8.39 -6.42 -12.94
C THR A 173 7.16 -6.33 -13.84
N LEU A 174 6.60 -5.12 -13.96
CA LEU A 174 5.37 -4.86 -14.70
C LEU A 174 5.53 -5.05 -16.21
N ALA A 175 6.69 -4.68 -16.77
CA ALA A 175 6.97 -4.84 -18.20
C ALA A 175 6.85 -6.31 -18.67
N PRO A 176 7.62 -7.29 -18.16
CA PRO A 176 7.47 -8.70 -18.54
C PRO A 176 6.11 -9.29 -18.11
N LEU A 177 5.57 -8.92 -16.93
CA LEU A 177 4.25 -9.39 -16.49
C LEU A 177 3.15 -9.03 -17.50
N SER A 178 3.18 -7.82 -18.06
CA SER A 178 2.22 -7.40 -19.10
C SER A 178 2.38 -8.15 -20.42
N GLN A 179 3.60 -8.58 -20.77
CA GLN A 179 3.85 -9.39 -21.97
C GLN A 179 3.35 -10.83 -21.78
N MET A 180 3.53 -11.39 -20.57
CA MET A 180 3.03 -12.72 -20.20
C MET A 180 1.50 -12.75 -20.07
N ARG A 181 0.89 -11.65 -19.59
CA ARG A 181 -0.54 -11.56 -19.24
C ARG A 181 -1.18 -10.28 -19.81
N PRO A 182 -1.26 -10.11 -21.15
CA PRO A 182 -1.62 -8.84 -21.81
C PRO A 182 -3.07 -8.37 -21.59
N ASN A 183 -3.92 -9.23 -21.02
CA ASN A 183 -5.32 -8.94 -20.70
C ASN A 183 -5.59 -8.85 -19.17
N LEU A 184 -4.56 -8.94 -18.32
CA LEU A 184 -4.70 -8.90 -16.86
C LEU A 184 -5.34 -7.56 -16.43
N PRO A 185 -6.53 -7.57 -15.79
CA PRO A 185 -7.13 -6.36 -15.27
C PRO A 185 -6.32 -5.81 -14.09
N VAL A 186 -6.14 -4.49 -14.07
CA VAL A 186 -5.39 -3.79 -13.02
C VAL A 186 -6.32 -2.84 -12.25
N ILE A 187 -6.16 -2.76 -10.94
CA ILE A 187 -6.83 -1.80 -10.07
C ILE A 187 -5.74 -0.99 -9.35
N ALA A 188 -5.79 0.35 -9.42
CA ALA A 188 -4.62 1.17 -9.09
C ALA A 188 -4.92 2.53 -8.45
N SER A 189 -3.93 3.05 -7.70
CA SER A 189 -3.80 4.50 -7.44
C SER A 189 -3.67 5.25 -8.78
N PRO A 190 -4.40 6.37 -8.97
CA PRO A 190 -4.22 7.22 -10.15
C PRO A 190 -2.79 7.73 -10.33
N ASN A 191 -1.97 7.80 -9.27
CA ASN A 191 -0.58 8.25 -9.39
C ASN A 191 0.31 7.22 -10.12
N ALA A 192 -0.11 5.95 -10.20
CA ALA A 192 0.58 4.90 -10.97
C ALA A 192 0.29 4.96 -12.49
N GLU A 193 -0.61 5.84 -12.96
CA GLU A 193 -1.04 5.94 -14.37
C GLU A 193 0.14 6.03 -15.35
N LYS A 194 1.12 6.89 -15.06
CA LYS A 194 2.30 7.13 -15.90
C LYS A 194 3.16 5.88 -16.16
N ILE A 195 3.14 4.90 -15.24
CA ILE A 195 3.86 3.63 -15.40
C ILE A 195 2.92 2.60 -16.03
N LEU A 196 1.72 2.42 -15.47
CA LEU A 196 0.78 1.37 -15.90
C LEU A 196 0.29 1.55 -17.33
N GLY A 197 0.05 2.78 -17.78
CA GLY A 197 -0.41 3.10 -19.15
C GLY A 197 0.59 2.76 -20.26
N LYS A 198 1.85 2.42 -19.91
CA LYS A 198 2.85 1.88 -20.86
C LYS A 198 2.62 0.40 -21.18
N TYR A 199 1.95 -0.33 -20.29
CA TYR A 199 1.99 -1.79 -20.21
C TYR A 199 0.62 -2.45 -20.20
N PHE A 200 -0.35 -1.89 -19.48
CA PHE A 200 -1.68 -2.48 -19.29
C PHE A 200 -2.76 -1.66 -19.99
N LYS A 201 -3.69 -2.35 -20.65
CA LYS A 201 -4.79 -1.75 -21.43
C LYS A 201 -6.11 -1.68 -20.65
N ASN A 202 -6.21 -2.43 -19.56
CA ASN A 202 -7.41 -2.56 -18.74
C ASN A 202 -7.05 -2.17 -17.29
N VAL A 203 -7.13 -0.87 -16.99
CA VAL A 203 -6.76 -0.31 -15.69
C VAL A 203 -7.92 0.50 -15.12
N THR A 204 -8.37 0.12 -13.94
CA THR A 204 -9.33 0.87 -13.14
C THR A 204 -8.59 1.67 -12.08
N TYR A 205 -8.43 2.97 -12.31
CA TYR A 205 -7.94 3.89 -11.30
C TYR A 205 -9.06 4.23 -10.31
N LEU A 206 -8.73 4.32 -9.01
CA LEU A 206 -9.70 4.65 -7.95
C LEU A 206 -9.19 5.85 -7.14
N GLU A 207 -9.90 6.97 -7.17
CA GLU A 207 -9.58 8.16 -6.38
C GLU A 207 -9.78 7.91 -4.86
N PRO A 208 -8.74 8.08 -4.03
CA PRO A 208 -8.86 7.84 -2.60
C PRO A 208 -9.75 8.87 -1.89
N ARG A 209 -9.73 10.16 -2.29
CA ARG A 209 -10.39 11.23 -1.51
C ARG A 209 -11.91 11.23 -1.58
N ASN A 210 -12.51 10.60 -2.60
CA ASN A 210 -13.96 10.39 -2.68
C ASN A 210 -14.40 8.97 -2.28
N GLY A 211 -13.45 8.08 -1.95
CA GLY A 211 -13.74 6.69 -1.61
C GLY A 211 -14.26 5.86 -2.78
N GLU A 212 -13.76 6.14 -4.00
CA GLU A 212 -14.10 5.42 -5.22
C GLU A 212 -13.87 3.90 -5.08
N SER A 213 -14.71 3.13 -5.76
CA SER A 213 -14.68 1.67 -5.68
C SER A 213 -15.13 0.98 -6.95
N THR A 214 -14.55 -0.20 -7.20
CA THR A 214 -15.02 -1.15 -8.22
C THR A 214 -15.50 -2.43 -7.55
N THR A 215 -16.53 -3.07 -8.12
CA THR A 215 -17.08 -4.34 -7.62
C THR A 215 -16.79 -5.46 -8.60
N LEU A 216 -16.15 -6.51 -8.10
CA LEU A 216 -15.73 -7.70 -8.84
C LEU A 216 -16.64 -8.88 -8.50
N LYS A 217 -16.78 -9.82 -9.42
CA LYS A 217 -17.47 -11.10 -9.17
C LYS A 217 -16.48 -12.21 -8.85
N ALA A 218 -16.60 -12.76 -7.65
CA ALA A 218 -15.86 -13.91 -7.18
C ALA A 218 -16.31 -15.22 -7.87
N LYS A 219 -15.52 -16.29 -7.73
CA LYS A 219 -15.79 -17.57 -8.43
C LYS A 219 -17.02 -18.33 -7.91
N ASN A 220 -17.50 -18.00 -6.71
CA ASN A 220 -18.80 -18.44 -6.19
C ASN A 220 -19.98 -17.50 -6.54
N GLY A 221 -19.75 -16.40 -7.28
CA GLY A 221 -20.76 -15.39 -7.60
C GLY A 221 -20.91 -14.25 -6.57
N SER A 222 -20.19 -14.32 -5.44
CA SER A 222 -20.13 -13.25 -4.43
C SER A 222 -19.57 -11.93 -5.00
N ASN A 223 -19.97 -10.81 -4.42
CA ASN A 223 -19.37 -9.51 -4.74
C ASN A 223 -18.14 -9.25 -3.86
N ILE A 224 -17.07 -8.76 -4.48
CA ILE A 224 -15.90 -8.20 -3.80
C ILE A 224 -15.77 -6.75 -4.25
N THR A 225 -16.04 -5.79 -3.36
CA THR A 225 -15.88 -4.36 -3.65
C THR A 225 -14.54 -3.87 -3.13
N ILE A 226 -13.68 -3.43 -4.05
CA ILE A 226 -12.38 -2.82 -3.72
C ILE A 226 -12.58 -1.30 -3.74
N ARG A 227 -12.31 -0.65 -2.61
CA ARG A 227 -12.57 0.77 -2.34
C ARG A 227 -11.29 1.46 -1.89
N ALA A 228 -10.91 2.54 -2.57
CA ALA A 228 -9.75 3.33 -2.18
C ALA A 228 -9.97 4.10 -0.87
N SER A 229 -8.86 4.37 -0.18
CA SER A 229 -8.80 5.25 0.98
C SER A 229 -7.47 6.00 1.00
N PRO A 230 -7.43 7.28 1.42
CA PRO A 230 -6.22 8.09 1.34
C PRO A 230 -5.18 7.67 2.38
N GLY A 231 -4.08 7.14 1.86
CA GLY A 231 -2.85 6.87 2.58
C GLY A 231 -1.90 8.08 2.58
N PRO A 232 -0.58 7.90 2.43
CA PRO A 232 0.37 9.00 2.48
C PRO A 232 0.29 9.93 1.25
N THR A 233 0.41 11.25 1.48
CA THR A 233 0.73 12.22 0.41
C THR A 233 2.25 12.29 0.27
N LEU A 234 2.82 11.42 -0.57
CA LEU A 234 4.25 11.40 -0.86
C LEU A 234 4.58 12.43 -1.94
N GLY A 235 5.37 13.46 -1.60
CA GLY A 235 5.72 14.54 -2.52
C GLY A 235 5.21 15.91 -2.06
N PRO A 236 4.96 16.86 -2.97
CA PRO A 236 4.42 18.18 -2.63
C PRO A 236 3.02 18.10 -2.00
N PRO A 237 2.63 19.02 -1.11
CA PRO A 237 1.37 18.95 -0.35
C PRO A 237 0.09 19.13 -1.19
N TRP A 238 0.22 19.39 -2.50
CA TRP A 238 -0.87 19.42 -3.47
C TRP A 238 -0.95 18.17 -4.35
N GLN A 239 -0.06 17.19 -4.15
CA GLN A 239 -0.17 15.89 -4.80
C GLN A 239 -1.35 15.10 -4.21
N ARG A 240 -1.96 14.23 -5.03
CA ARG A 240 -2.96 13.26 -4.56
C ARG A 240 -2.29 12.27 -3.59
N PRO A 241 -2.91 11.91 -2.46
CA PRO A 241 -2.42 10.82 -1.62
C PRO A 241 -2.42 9.49 -2.38
N GLU A 242 -1.57 8.56 -1.96
CA GLU A 242 -1.61 7.19 -2.48
C GLU A 242 -2.74 6.37 -1.84
N ASN A 243 -3.01 5.17 -2.36
CA ASN A 243 -4.13 4.34 -1.92
C ASN A 243 -3.73 3.32 -0.85
N GLY A 244 -4.39 3.41 0.30
CA GLY A 244 -4.84 2.20 1.01
C GLY A 244 -6.13 1.67 0.37
N TYR A 245 -6.54 0.45 0.71
CA TYR A 245 -7.78 -0.15 0.21
C TYR A 245 -8.60 -0.82 1.31
N PHE A 246 -9.92 -0.63 1.25
CA PHE A 246 -10.89 -1.57 1.82
C PHE A 246 -11.27 -2.62 0.76
N VAL A 247 -11.30 -3.89 1.14
CA VAL A 247 -11.81 -4.99 0.31
C VAL A 247 -13.02 -5.58 1.04
N GLU A 248 -14.20 -5.24 0.55
CA GLU A 248 -15.51 -5.49 1.16
C GLU A 248 -16.15 -6.72 0.47
N VAL A 249 -16.22 -7.86 1.16
CA VAL A 249 -16.76 -9.13 0.61
C VAL A 249 -18.17 -9.38 1.16
N GLU A 250 -19.12 -9.72 0.28
CA GLU A 250 -20.51 -9.97 0.67
C GLU A 250 -20.76 -11.39 1.23
N ASP A 251 -20.24 -12.42 0.57
CA ASP A 251 -20.43 -13.83 0.94
C ASP A 251 -19.15 -14.68 0.78
N PRO A 252 -18.60 -15.27 1.86
CA PRO A 252 -18.96 -14.99 3.25
C PRO A 252 -18.67 -13.52 3.59
N LYS A 253 -19.42 -12.93 4.52
CA LYS A 253 -19.28 -11.49 4.81
C LYS A 253 -18.05 -11.19 5.66
N PHE A 254 -17.08 -10.46 5.09
CA PHE A 254 -15.94 -9.89 5.82
C PHE A 254 -15.39 -8.65 5.13
N THR A 255 -14.53 -7.90 5.82
CA THR A 255 -13.81 -6.77 5.23
C THR A 255 -12.33 -6.79 5.58
N ILE A 256 -11.47 -6.63 4.58
CA ILE A 256 -10.03 -6.41 4.74
C ILE A 256 -9.77 -4.91 4.64
N TYR A 257 -8.85 -4.38 5.45
CA TYR A 257 -8.22 -3.08 5.23
C TYR A 257 -6.72 -3.28 4.98
N TYR A 258 -6.21 -2.71 3.91
CA TYR A 258 -4.80 -2.73 3.52
C TYR A 258 -4.26 -1.32 3.47
N GLU A 259 -3.25 -1.03 4.29
CA GLU A 259 -2.57 0.27 4.34
C GLU A 259 -1.07 0.01 4.42
N PRO A 260 -0.36 0.02 3.28
CA PRO A 260 0.98 -0.53 3.21
C PRO A 260 2.04 0.32 3.93
N HIS A 261 1.77 1.58 4.27
CA HIS A 261 2.72 2.47 4.95
C HIS A 261 2.33 2.80 6.39
N CYS A 262 1.15 2.37 6.88
CA CYS A 262 0.59 2.81 8.16
C CYS A 262 0.43 4.34 8.27
N ILE A 263 0.25 5.05 7.15
CA ILE A 263 0.05 6.50 7.10
C ILE A 263 -1.30 6.77 6.43
N PHE A 264 -2.27 7.34 7.17
CA PHE A 264 -3.68 7.38 6.78
C PHE A 264 -4.35 8.70 7.21
N GLU A 265 -5.39 9.13 6.49
CA GLU A 265 -6.23 10.24 6.96
C GLU A 265 -7.32 9.75 7.93
N ASN A 266 -7.15 10.04 9.23
CA ASN A 266 -7.99 9.60 10.35
C ASN A 266 -9.51 9.64 10.12
N VAL A 267 -10.02 10.61 9.36
CA VAL A 267 -11.46 10.81 9.13
C VAL A 267 -12.09 9.68 8.31
N TYR A 268 -11.33 8.99 7.47
CA TYR A 268 -11.85 7.90 6.61
C TYR A 268 -11.97 6.55 7.35
N LEU A 269 -11.41 6.42 8.56
CA LEU A 269 -11.32 5.15 9.30
C LEU A 269 -12.25 5.07 10.52
N ARG A 270 -12.58 6.19 11.17
CA ARG A 270 -13.27 6.23 12.49
C ARG A 270 -14.59 5.45 12.53
N ASP A 271 -15.42 5.64 11.50
CA ASP A 271 -16.77 5.06 11.41
C ASP A 271 -16.80 3.74 10.60
N LYS A 272 -15.63 3.21 10.24
CA LYS A 272 -15.48 1.96 9.48
C LYS A 272 -15.09 0.79 10.37
N ARG A 273 -15.22 -0.43 9.82
CA ARG A 273 -14.74 -1.68 10.42
C ARG A 273 -14.01 -2.49 9.36
N ALA A 274 -13.09 -3.34 9.81
CA ALA A 274 -12.49 -4.39 9.03
C ALA A 274 -12.30 -5.61 9.94
N ASP A 275 -12.53 -6.82 9.44
CA ASP A 275 -12.23 -8.07 10.16
C ASP A 275 -10.71 -8.32 10.19
N VAL A 276 -10.02 -7.90 9.12
CA VAL A 276 -8.57 -8.06 8.95
C VAL A 276 -7.94 -6.71 8.62
N VAL A 277 -6.83 -6.37 9.27
CA VAL A 277 -5.97 -5.24 8.88
C VAL A 277 -4.60 -5.78 8.44
N LEU A 278 -4.16 -5.42 7.24
CA LEU A 278 -2.79 -5.60 6.76
C LEU A 278 -2.08 -4.24 6.85
N THR A 279 -1.07 -4.13 7.73
CA THR A 279 -0.30 -2.89 7.97
C THR A 279 1.12 -3.23 8.41
N PRO A 280 2.14 -2.43 8.08
CA PRO A 280 3.42 -2.52 8.78
C PRO A 280 3.26 -2.08 10.24
N VAL A 281 4.12 -2.63 11.09
CA VAL A 281 4.17 -2.33 12.54
C VAL A 281 5.55 -1.88 13.03
N ILE A 282 6.57 -1.98 12.17
CA ILE A 282 7.94 -1.49 12.42
C ILE A 282 8.11 -0.21 11.60
N GLN A 283 8.41 0.90 12.27
CA GLN A 283 8.57 2.20 11.63
C GLN A 283 9.84 2.21 10.79
N GLN A 284 9.81 2.84 9.60
CA GLN A 284 11.01 3.19 8.83
C GLN A 284 11.14 4.71 8.74
N VAL A 285 12.30 5.24 9.14
CA VAL A 285 12.56 6.69 9.13
C VAL A 285 13.89 7.03 8.48
N LEU A 286 13.90 8.17 7.79
CA LEU A 286 15.08 8.94 7.41
C LEU A 286 15.31 10.07 8.43
N PRO A 287 16.47 10.74 8.43
CA PRO A 287 16.69 11.95 9.21
C PRO A 287 15.66 13.04 8.83
N GLY A 288 14.72 13.31 9.74
CA GLY A 288 13.65 14.31 9.56
C GLY A 288 12.36 13.83 8.89
N TYR A 289 12.28 12.58 8.42
CA TYR A 289 11.11 12.08 7.66
C TYR A 289 10.72 10.65 8.05
N VAL A 290 9.42 10.39 8.20
CA VAL A 290 8.86 9.04 8.32
C VAL A 290 8.53 8.53 6.91
N LEU A 291 9.00 7.34 6.56
CA LEU A 291 8.67 6.66 5.30
C LEU A 291 7.51 5.70 5.50
N VAL A 292 7.55 4.94 6.59
CA VAL A 292 6.55 3.95 7.01
C VAL A 292 6.31 4.17 8.50
N SER A 293 5.06 4.30 8.91
CA SER A 293 4.68 4.52 10.32
C SER A 293 4.70 3.22 11.14
N GLY A 294 4.63 3.35 12.46
CA GLY A 294 5.00 2.28 13.39
C GLY A 294 3.90 1.78 14.32
N GLN A 295 4.35 1.13 15.39
CA GLN A 295 3.55 0.46 16.42
C GLN A 295 2.39 1.32 16.94
N GLU A 296 2.67 2.58 17.27
CA GLU A 296 1.71 3.54 17.79
C GLU A 296 0.57 3.85 16.80
N ASP A 297 0.88 3.89 15.51
CA ASP A 297 -0.09 4.20 14.45
C ASP A 297 -0.89 2.95 14.06
N ALA A 298 -0.26 1.78 14.00
CA ALA A 298 -0.93 0.51 13.78
C ALA A 298 -1.96 0.20 14.89
N VAL A 299 -1.65 0.54 16.15
CA VAL A 299 -2.61 0.47 17.27
C VAL A 299 -3.78 1.45 17.08
N LYS A 300 -3.57 2.66 16.52
CA LYS A 300 -4.67 3.61 16.22
C LYS A 300 -5.60 3.09 15.11
N VAL A 301 -5.04 2.50 14.05
CA VAL A 301 -5.82 1.83 12.99
C VAL A 301 -6.71 0.75 13.60
N ALA A 302 -6.12 -0.09 14.45
CA ALA A 302 -6.85 -1.13 15.17
C ALA A 302 -7.93 -0.54 16.10
N GLU A 303 -7.61 0.52 16.85
CA GLU A 303 -8.56 1.18 17.77
C GLU A 303 -9.78 1.78 17.05
N TRP A 304 -9.71 2.12 15.76
CA TRP A 304 -10.87 2.54 14.96
C TRP A 304 -11.55 1.39 14.22
N LEU A 305 -10.81 0.55 13.50
CA LEU A 305 -11.39 -0.49 12.65
C LEU A 305 -11.85 -1.75 13.42
N LYS A 306 -11.40 -1.92 14.67
CA LYS A 306 -11.70 -3.03 15.58
C LYS A 306 -11.56 -4.43 14.94
N PRO A 307 -10.38 -4.77 14.37
CA PRO A 307 -10.18 -6.03 13.68
C PRO A 307 -10.14 -7.25 14.59
N LYS A 308 -10.53 -8.40 14.03
CA LYS A 308 -10.30 -9.72 14.61
C LYS A 308 -8.85 -10.15 14.42
N PHE A 309 -8.25 -9.77 13.29
CA PHE A 309 -6.90 -10.16 12.88
C PHE A 309 -6.09 -8.96 12.39
N ILE A 310 -4.82 -8.86 12.81
CA ILE A 310 -3.84 -7.94 12.22
C ILE A 310 -2.71 -8.77 11.62
N VAL A 311 -2.52 -8.65 10.32
CA VAL A 311 -1.45 -9.31 9.57
C VAL A 311 -0.30 -8.30 9.46
N THR A 312 0.84 -8.61 10.09
CA THR A 312 1.96 -7.67 10.11
C THR A 312 2.71 -7.67 8.79
N MET A 313 3.03 -6.48 8.30
CA MET A 313 3.87 -6.30 7.11
C MET A 313 5.32 -5.95 7.52
N ARG A 314 6.28 -6.43 6.72
CA ARG A 314 7.72 -6.31 6.98
C ARG A 314 8.47 -5.71 5.78
N ASN A 315 7.92 -4.64 5.22
CA ASN A 315 8.29 -4.11 3.89
C ASN A 315 9.80 -3.78 3.81
N GLY A 316 10.35 -3.22 4.89
CA GLY A 316 11.78 -2.90 5.01
C GLY A 316 12.72 -4.07 5.33
N ASP A 317 12.23 -5.32 5.42
CA ASP A 317 12.99 -6.51 5.81
C ASP A 317 13.78 -7.12 4.62
N LEU A 318 14.40 -6.25 3.81
CA LEU A 318 15.20 -6.59 2.62
C LEU A 318 16.71 -6.57 2.93
N GLU A 319 17.54 -7.19 2.09
CA GLU A 319 19.00 -7.01 2.16
C GLU A 319 19.38 -5.77 1.33
N ALA A 320 19.44 -4.61 2.00
CA ALA A 320 19.60 -3.30 1.36
C ALA A 320 21.02 -2.71 1.47
N LYS A 321 21.53 -2.20 0.34
CA LYS A 321 22.85 -1.60 0.12
C LYS A 321 22.70 -0.18 -0.47
N GLY A 322 23.83 0.48 -0.70
CA GLY A 322 23.90 1.86 -1.20
C GLY A 322 24.21 2.90 -0.12
N LEU A 323 23.77 4.13 -0.32
CA LEU A 323 23.90 5.24 0.62
C LEU A 323 22.64 5.39 1.50
N LEU A 324 21.44 5.24 0.92
CA LEU A 324 20.18 5.38 1.67
C LEU A 324 20.02 4.30 2.74
N SER A 325 20.46 3.05 2.50
CA SER A 325 20.36 1.99 3.52
C SER A 325 21.25 2.22 4.76
N LYS A 326 22.14 3.22 4.73
CA LYS A 326 22.95 3.65 5.88
C LYS A 326 22.30 4.76 6.72
N ILE A 327 21.25 5.40 6.20
CA ILE A 327 20.53 6.51 6.88
C ILE A 327 19.06 6.19 7.14
N VAL A 328 18.47 5.21 6.45
CA VAL A 328 17.21 4.60 6.87
C VAL A 328 17.45 3.82 8.17
N SER A 329 16.61 4.07 9.17
CA SER A 329 16.61 3.32 10.43
C SER A 329 15.24 2.74 10.71
N GLN A 330 15.20 1.55 11.32
CA GLN A 330 13.99 0.90 11.80
C GLN A 330 13.76 1.23 13.28
N LYS A 331 12.48 1.35 13.70
CA LYS A 331 12.10 1.54 15.10
C LYS A 331 10.87 0.72 15.47
N GLY A 332 10.84 0.27 16.72
CA GLY A 332 9.82 -0.66 17.20
C GLY A 332 10.13 -2.11 16.84
N THR A 333 9.31 -3.03 17.35
CA THR A 333 9.41 -4.48 17.12
C THR A 333 8.02 -5.10 16.98
N THR A 334 7.92 -6.37 16.60
CA THR A 334 6.61 -7.05 16.50
C THR A 334 6.02 -7.30 17.91
N GLU A 335 6.85 -7.71 18.86
CA GLU A 335 6.48 -8.12 20.21
C GLU A 335 5.98 -6.93 21.04
N ARG A 336 6.62 -5.76 20.91
CA ARG A 336 6.17 -4.53 21.59
C ARG A 336 4.90 -3.94 20.94
N PHE A 337 4.62 -4.25 19.67
CA PHE A 337 3.32 -3.94 19.06
C PHE A 337 2.22 -4.86 19.61
N GLU A 338 2.48 -6.17 19.71
CA GLU A 338 1.56 -7.14 20.32
C GLU A 338 1.25 -6.79 21.80
N GLU A 339 2.25 -6.35 22.56
CA GLU A 339 2.07 -5.86 23.94
C GLU A 339 1.12 -4.64 23.98
N MET A 340 1.37 -3.62 23.15
CA MET A 340 0.55 -2.40 23.10
C MET A 340 -0.87 -2.66 22.58
N LEU A 341 -1.02 -3.59 21.63
CA LEU A 341 -2.31 -3.97 21.08
C LEU A 341 -3.15 -4.72 22.12
N SER A 342 -2.58 -5.71 22.81
CA SER A 342 -3.30 -6.52 23.81
C SER A 342 -3.83 -5.69 24.99
N GLN A 343 -3.16 -4.58 25.34
CA GLN A 343 -3.62 -3.60 26.34
C GLN A 343 -4.84 -2.78 25.88
N LYS A 344 -5.14 -2.73 24.57
CA LYS A 344 -6.26 -1.94 24.00
C LYS A 344 -7.38 -2.81 23.40
N LEU A 345 -7.01 -3.96 22.85
CA LEU A 345 -7.84 -4.85 22.05
C LEU A 345 -7.39 -6.31 22.29
N PRO A 346 -7.64 -6.88 23.49
CA PRO A 346 -7.14 -8.20 23.87
C PRO A 346 -7.64 -9.33 22.97
N ASP A 347 -8.80 -9.15 22.32
CA ASP A 347 -9.39 -10.14 21.41
C ASP A 347 -8.82 -10.10 19.98
N THR A 348 -8.07 -9.05 19.62
CA THR A 348 -7.46 -8.91 18.29
C THR A 348 -6.18 -9.76 18.20
N LYS A 349 -6.17 -10.74 17.30
CA LYS A 349 -5.06 -11.66 17.09
C LYS A 349 -4.05 -11.09 16.09
N VAL A 350 -2.77 -11.07 16.45
CA VAL A 350 -1.69 -10.72 15.51
C VAL A 350 -1.23 -11.97 14.78
N LEU A 351 -1.05 -11.85 13.46
CA LEU A 351 -0.60 -12.88 12.56
C LEU A 351 0.67 -12.39 11.86
N ASN A 352 1.75 -13.17 11.96
CA ASN A 352 3.07 -12.82 11.47
C ASN A 352 3.42 -13.72 10.27
N PRO A 353 3.19 -13.29 9.01
CA PRO A 353 3.32 -14.14 7.84
C PRO A 353 4.79 -14.42 7.51
N LEU A 354 5.08 -15.65 7.09
CA LEU A 354 6.42 -16.07 6.66
C LEU A 354 6.59 -15.89 5.13
N PRO A 355 7.71 -15.33 4.65
CA PRO A 355 8.00 -15.21 3.22
C PRO A 355 7.82 -16.52 2.44
N GLY A 356 7.03 -16.47 1.36
CA GLY A 356 6.75 -17.61 0.48
C GLY A 356 5.76 -18.65 1.03
N ILE A 357 5.28 -18.51 2.27
CA ILE A 357 4.36 -19.46 2.90
C ILE A 357 2.93 -18.91 2.87
N PRO A 358 1.94 -19.64 2.34
CA PRO A 358 0.52 -19.25 2.45
C PRO A 358 0.04 -19.23 3.90
N LEU A 359 -0.68 -18.16 4.25
CA LEU A 359 -1.37 -17.97 5.51
C LEU A 359 -2.88 -17.89 5.24
N ASP A 360 -3.61 -18.92 5.65
CA ASP A 360 -5.07 -18.90 5.68
C ASP A 360 -5.55 -18.04 6.86
N ILE A 361 -6.46 -17.09 6.58
CA ILE A 361 -7.06 -16.24 7.62
C ILE A 361 -8.38 -16.87 8.07
N PRO A 362 -8.55 -17.23 9.36
CA PRO A 362 -9.73 -17.96 9.84
C PRO A 362 -10.95 -17.04 9.99
N ILE A 363 -11.53 -16.70 8.83
CA ILE A 363 -12.77 -15.94 8.68
C ILE A 363 -13.97 -16.90 8.66
N GLY A 364 -14.96 -16.62 9.50
CA GLY A 364 -16.20 -17.43 9.57
C GLY A 364 -16.10 -18.67 10.46
N CYS A 365 -15.03 -18.79 11.26
CA CYS A 365 -14.90 -19.75 12.36
C CYS A 365 -15.46 -19.19 13.68
#